data_AF-A0A2E3ITJ4-F1
#
_entry.id   AF-A0A2E3ITJ4-F1
#
_cell.length_a   1.000
_cell.length_b   1.000
_cell.length_c   1.000
_cell.angle_alpha   90.00
_cell.angle_beta   90.00
_cell.angle_gamma   90.00
#
_symmetry.space_group_name_H-M   'P 1'
#
loop_
_entity.id
_entity.type
_entity.pdbx_description
1 polymer ?
#
loop_
_entity_poly.entity_id
_entity_poly.type
_entity_poly.pdbx_seq_one_letter_code
_entity_poly.pdbx_strand_id
1 'polypeptide(L)'
;MQLIIGSIVRGHGVASGCSNDNRFPDGTLSLQCPIFESMGLDLTGYYKATINISVHPLKPKPIKAVQTFRSVKWHPDCAAEDFSFFEVELNIADDNSVSGLIYWPHPETKPEHFQDPHVVEIMAPKIQGLSLDDQLSFKVDKQQMQFHK
;
A
#
# COMPACT_ATOMS: atom_id res chain seq x y z
N MET A 1 -9.93 -15.70 6.14
CA MET A 1 -9.69 -14.24 6.11
C MET A 1 -10.06 -13.61 7.45
N GLN A 2 -9.45 -12.49 7.81
CA GLN A 2 -9.83 -11.64 8.95
C GLN A 2 -10.38 -10.31 8.42
N LEU A 3 -11.37 -9.74 9.10
CA LEU A 3 -11.91 -8.41 8.81
C LEU A 3 -11.20 -7.39 9.69
N ILE A 4 -10.65 -6.34 9.06
CA ILE A 4 -10.05 -5.19 9.73
C ILE A 4 -10.88 -3.96 9.39
N ILE A 5 -11.05 -3.07 10.36
CA ILE A 5 -11.73 -1.79 10.20
C ILE A 5 -10.73 -0.69 10.57
N GLY A 6 -10.66 0.35 9.75
CA GLY A 6 -9.81 1.49 10.01
C GLY A 6 -10.34 2.77 9.38
N SER A 7 -9.69 3.88 9.70
CA SER A 7 -10.03 5.19 9.16
C SER A 7 -9.10 5.55 8.01
N ILE A 8 -9.63 6.11 6.92
CA ILE A 8 -8.80 6.69 5.88
C ILE A 8 -8.07 7.92 6.44
N VAL A 9 -6.74 7.91 6.35
CA VAL A 9 -5.89 9.01 6.82
C VAL A 9 -5.09 9.59 5.68
N ARG A 10 -4.61 10.83 5.86
CA ARG A 10 -3.68 11.45 4.93
C ARG A 10 -2.30 10.81 5.07
N GLY A 11 -1.78 10.23 4.01
CA GLY A 11 -0.37 9.85 3.91
C GLY A 11 0.53 11.03 3.52
N HIS A 12 1.84 10.77 3.39
CA HIS A 12 2.82 11.79 2.99
C HIS A 12 2.66 12.29 1.56
N GLY A 13 1.82 11.64 0.73
CA GLY A 13 1.60 12.01 -0.67
C GLY A 13 2.73 11.62 -1.63
N VAL A 14 3.77 10.95 -1.14
CA VAL A 14 4.95 10.52 -1.91
C VAL A 14 4.58 9.49 -2.98
N ALA A 15 3.74 8.52 -2.64
CA ALA A 15 3.31 7.48 -3.56
C ALA A 15 2.50 8.03 -4.74
N SER A 16 1.69 9.08 -4.49
CA SER A 16 0.74 9.66 -5.44
C SER A 16 1.22 10.93 -6.14
N GLY A 17 2.42 11.42 -5.82
CA GLY A 17 2.96 12.68 -6.38
C GLY A 17 2.44 13.95 -5.71
N CYS A 18 1.72 13.84 -4.60
CA CYS A 18 1.15 14.97 -3.88
C CYS A 18 2.12 15.60 -2.85
N SER A 19 3.35 15.09 -2.70
CA SER A 19 4.34 15.56 -1.72
C SER A 19 5.19 16.75 -2.19
N ASN A 20 5.00 17.24 -3.43
CA ASN A 20 5.86 18.25 -4.09
C ASN A 20 7.36 17.86 -4.14
N ASP A 21 7.68 16.57 -4.13
CA ASP A 21 9.07 16.11 -4.28
C ASP A 21 9.46 16.16 -5.76
N ASN A 22 10.38 17.05 -6.10
CA ASN A 22 10.83 17.27 -7.48
C ASN A 22 11.54 16.05 -8.09
N ARG A 23 12.01 15.10 -7.28
CA ARG A 23 12.64 13.86 -7.78
C ARG A 23 11.63 12.95 -8.48
N PHE A 24 10.37 12.97 -8.04
CA PHE A 24 9.30 12.12 -8.56
C PHE A 24 7.96 12.88 -8.55
N PRO A 25 7.77 13.84 -9.49
CA PRO A 25 6.59 14.71 -9.50
C PRO A 25 5.28 13.95 -9.69
N ASP A 26 5.29 12.81 -10.38
CA ASP A 26 4.13 11.95 -10.59
C ASP A 26 3.99 10.85 -9.51
N GLY A 27 4.79 10.91 -8.45
CA GLY A 27 4.80 9.96 -7.34
C GLY A 27 5.70 8.74 -7.54
N THR A 28 6.09 8.10 -6.44
CA THR A 28 6.99 6.94 -6.49
C THR A 28 6.36 5.75 -7.20
N LEU A 29 5.05 5.52 -7.04
CA LEU A 29 4.37 4.40 -7.70
C LEU A 29 4.36 4.54 -9.23
N SER A 30 4.43 5.76 -9.76
CA SER A 30 4.57 5.97 -11.21
C SER A 30 5.88 5.43 -11.77
N LEU A 31 6.95 5.40 -10.97
CA LEU A 31 8.26 4.85 -11.32
C LEU A 31 8.41 3.37 -10.93
N GLN A 32 7.79 2.98 -9.81
CA GLN A 32 7.92 1.63 -9.25
C GLN A 32 7.02 0.61 -9.96
N CYS A 33 5.77 0.95 -10.30
CA CYS A 33 4.81 0.01 -10.91
C CYS A 33 5.35 -0.66 -12.19
N PRO A 34 5.93 0.07 -13.17
CA PRO A 34 6.48 -0.57 -14.38
C PRO A 34 7.55 -1.63 -14.08
N ILE A 35 8.33 -1.43 -13.01
CA ILE A 35 9.35 -2.40 -12.59
C ILE A 35 8.68 -3.64 -12.00
N PHE A 36 7.70 -3.47 -11.11
CA PHE A 36 6.95 -4.59 -10.53
C PHE A 36 6.22 -5.41 -11.60
N GLU A 37 5.61 -4.75 -12.59
CA GLU A 37 4.96 -5.38 -13.75
C GLU A 37 5.96 -6.18 -14.57
N SER A 38 7.15 -5.62 -14.86
CA SER A 38 8.21 -6.36 -15.57
C SER A 38 8.72 -7.59 -14.80
N MET A 39 8.56 -7.60 -13.47
CA MET A 39 8.94 -8.69 -12.58
C MET A 39 7.78 -9.65 -12.28
N GLY A 40 6.62 -9.49 -12.94
CA GLY A 40 5.51 -10.44 -12.92
C GLY A 40 4.36 -10.13 -11.97
N LEU A 41 4.29 -8.93 -11.37
CA LEU A 41 3.12 -8.48 -10.62
C LEU A 41 2.19 -7.69 -11.54
N ASP A 42 1.02 -8.24 -11.87
CA ASP A 42 0.03 -7.53 -12.67
C ASP A 42 -0.61 -6.40 -11.86
N LEU A 43 -0.35 -5.16 -12.28
CA LEU A 43 -0.92 -3.94 -11.71
C LEU A 43 -1.83 -3.22 -12.74
N THR A 44 -2.23 -3.91 -13.80
CA THR A 44 -3.11 -3.37 -14.83
C THR A 44 -4.41 -2.89 -14.20
N GLY A 45 -4.75 -1.62 -14.44
CA GLY A 45 -5.98 -1.00 -13.91
C GLY A 45 -5.88 -0.51 -12.46
N TYR A 46 -4.76 -0.73 -11.77
CA TYR A 46 -4.53 -0.13 -10.46
C TYR A 46 -4.24 1.36 -10.61
N TYR A 47 -4.77 2.15 -9.67
CA TYR A 47 -4.42 3.55 -9.57
C TYR A 47 -3.04 3.69 -8.92
N LYS A 48 -2.17 4.56 -9.46
CA LYS A 48 -0.79 4.76 -9.01
C LYS A 48 -0.72 5.61 -7.74
N ALA A 49 -1.42 5.18 -6.69
CA ALA A 49 -1.43 5.77 -5.36
C ALA A 49 -1.79 4.71 -4.32
N THR A 50 -1.59 5.04 -3.04
CA THR A 50 -2.03 4.21 -1.91
C THR A 50 -3.20 4.87 -1.18
N ILE A 51 -4.19 4.07 -0.82
CA ILE A 51 -5.17 4.41 0.22
C ILE A 51 -4.49 4.12 1.55
N ASN A 52 -4.33 5.15 2.38
CA ASN A 52 -3.71 5.03 3.69
C ASN A 52 -4.80 4.80 4.73
N ILE A 53 -4.80 3.63 5.38
CA ILE A 53 -5.80 3.26 6.38
C ILE A 53 -5.12 3.11 7.73
N SER A 54 -5.49 3.95 8.69
CA SER A 54 -5.07 3.77 10.08
C SER A 54 -5.91 2.66 10.73
N VAL A 55 -5.23 1.64 11.25
CA VAL A 55 -5.82 0.51 11.97
C VAL A 55 -5.56 0.59 13.47
N HIS A 56 -5.17 1.76 13.98
CA HIS A 56 -4.87 1.97 15.40
C HIS A 56 -6.01 1.44 16.31
N PRO A 57 -5.69 0.70 17.40
CA PRO A 57 -4.36 0.46 17.97
C PRO A 57 -3.63 -0.75 17.38
N LEU A 58 -4.16 -1.39 16.32
CA LEU A 58 -3.54 -2.57 15.74
C LEU A 58 -2.28 -2.19 14.94
N LYS A 59 -1.34 -3.13 14.86
CA LYS A 59 -0.15 -3.08 14.01
C LYS A 59 -0.19 -4.25 13.04
N PRO A 60 0.03 -4.00 11.74
CA PRO A 60 0.20 -5.05 10.75
C PRO A 60 1.52 -5.79 10.99
N LYS A 61 1.49 -7.11 10.86
CA LYS A 61 2.66 -7.98 10.82
C LYS A 61 2.59 -8.85 9.57
N PRO A 62 3.45 -8.59 8.59
CA PRO A 62 3.69 -9.49 7.47
C PRO A 62 3.97 -10.92 7.96
N ILE A 63 3.31 -11.91 7.33
CA ILE A 63 3.55 -13.34 7.57
C ILE A 63 4.07 -14.00 6.29
N LYS A 64 3.28 -13.92 5.20
CA LYS A 64 3.63 -14.50 3.90
C LYS A 64 3.08 -13.64 2.78
N ALA A 65 3.97 -12.92 2.10
CA ALA A 65 3.60 -12.14 0.92
C ALA A 65 3.24 -13.05 -0.25
N VAL A 66 2.34 -12.58 -1.12
CA VAL A 66 2.10 -13.26 -2.42
C VAL A 66 3.25 -13.03 -3.37
N GLN A 67 3.90 -11.87 -3.28
CA GLN A 67 5.07 -11.50 -4.06
C GLN A 67 6.01 -10.68 -3.19
N THR A 68 7.31 -10.91 -3.32
CA THR A 68 8.34 -10.07 -2.70
C THR A 68 9.44 -9.79 -3.69
N PHE A 69 9.71 -8.51 -3.92
CA PHE A 69 10.84 -8.06 -4.71
C PHE A 69 11.92 -7.54 -3.78
N ARG A 70 13.16 -7.98 -4.00
CA ARG A 70 14.31 -7.63 -3.18
C ARG A 70 15.27 -6.74 -3.98
N SER A 71 15.84 -5.74 -3.32
CA SER A 71 16.86 -4.84 -3.87
C SER A 71 16.41 -4.15 -5.16
N VAL A 72 15.18 -3.66 -5.19
CA VAL A 72 14.62 -2.96 -6.34
C VAL A 72 15.17 -1.53 -6.38
N LYS A 73 16.03 -1.27 -7.35
CA LYS A 73 16.55 0.08 -7.65
C LYS A 73 15.57 0.80 -8.58
N TRP A 74 14.61 1.53 -8.01
CA TRP A 74 13.54 2.19 -8.76
C TRP A 74 13.82 3.66 -9.12
N HIS A 75 14.81 4.30 -8.49
CA HIS A 75 15.26 5.64 -8.82
C HIS A 75 16.78 5.79 -8.62
N PRO A 76 17.49 6.58 -9.46
CA PRO A 76 18.95 6.77 -9.33
C PRO A 76 19.38 7.27 -7.95
N ASP A 77 18.62 8.20 -7.38
CA ASP A 77 18.96 8.88 -6.11
C ASP A 77 18.45 8.16 -4.86
N CYS A 78 17.66 7.10 -5.00
CA CYS A 78 17.10 6.35 -3.86
C CYS A 78 17.86 5.05 -3.64
N ALA A 79 18.00 4.61 -2.39
CA ALA A 79 18.54 3.28 -2.11
C ALA A 79 17.70 2.19 -2.78
N ALA A 80 18.29 1.01 -3.01
CA ALA A 80 17.51 -0.14 -3.44
C ALA A 80 16.64 -0.61 -2.27
N GLU A 81 15.35 -0.80 -2.53
CA GLU A 81 14.34 -1.12 -1.52
C GLU A 81 13.74 -2.51 -1.74
N ASP A 82 13.26 -3.11 -0.67
CA ASP A 82 12.48 -4.34 -0.72
C ASP A 82 10.98 -4.02 -0.65
N PHE A 83 10.18 -4.74 -1.42
CA PHE A 83 8.73 -4.56 -1.49
C PHE A 83 8.02 -5.91 -1.35
N SER A 84 7.04 -5.99 -0.46
CA SER A 84 6.14 -7.13 -0.35
C SER A 84 4.70 -6.72 -0.66
N PHE A 85 3.96 -7.65 -1.25
CA PHE A 85 2.55 -7.45 -1.59
C PHE A 85 1.70 -8.54 -0.94
N PHE A 86 0.52 -8.15 -0.45
CA PHE A 86 -0.44 -9.06 0.19
C PHE A 86 -1.82 -8.79 -0.38
N GLU A 87 -2.57 -9.84 -0.68
CA GLU A 87 -3.92 -9.70 -1.21
C GLU A 87 -4.87 -9.16 -0.14
N VAL A 88 -5.72 -8.25 -0.57
CA VAL A 88 -6.75 -7.67 0.27
C VAL A 88 -8.03 -7.48 -0.54
N GLU A 89 -9.17 -7.65 0.13
CA GLU A 89 -10.47 -7.28 -0.40
C GLU A 89 -10.99 -6.08 0.39
N LEU A 90 -11.10 -4.93 -0.27
CA LEU A 90 -11.70 -3.73 0.30
C LEU A 90 -13.22 -3.84 0.21
N ASN A 91 -13.94 -3.71 1.33
CA ASN A 91 -15.39 -3.59 1.30
C ASN A 91 -15.73 -2.11 1.06
N ILE A 92 -16.28 -1.80 -0.09
CA ILE A 92 -16.78 -0.48 -0.44
C ILE A 92 -18.30 -0.41 -0.16
N ALA A 93 -18.93 0.75 -0.33
CA ALA A 93 -20.35 0.92 -0.09
C ALA A 93 -21.23 -0.03 -0.93
N ASP A 94 -22.46 -0.28 -0.47
CA ASP A 94 -23.49 -1.07 -1.15
C ASP A 94 -23.12 -2.54 -1.43
N ASP A 95 -22.57 -3.23 -0.43
CA ASP A 95 -22.14 -4.65 -0.48
C ASP A 95 -21.14 -5.00 -1.59
N ASN A 96 -20.52 -3.99 -2.20
CA ASN A 96 -19.50 -4.20 -3.22
C ASN A 96 -18.13 -4.40 -2.56
N SER A 97 -17.31 -5.24 -3.19
CA SER A 97 -15.91 -5.42 -2.81
C SER A 97 -14.98 -5.19 -3.99
N VAL A 98 -13.79 -4.68 -3.68
CA VAL A 98 -12.74 -4.44 -4.68
C VAL A 98 -11.47 -5.14 -4.23
N SER A 99 -10.92 -5.97 -5.12
CA SER A 99 -9.61 -6.57 -4.91
C SER A 99 -8.52 -5.49 -4.96
N GLY A 100 -7.56 -5.61 -4.04
CA GLY A 100 -6.42 -4.73 -3.94
C GLY A 100 -5.19 -5.47 -3.42
N LEU A 101 -4.12 -4.72 -3.24
CA LEU A 101 -2.87 -5.21 -2.67
C LEU A 101 -2.44 -4.28 -1.55
N ILE A 102 -2.12 -4.84 -0.38
CA ILE A 102 -1.32 -4.12 0.61
C ILE A 102 0.08 -3.94 0.01
N TYR A 103 0.48 -2.70 -0.19
CA TYR A 103 1.81 -2.30 -0.63
C TYR A 103 2.69 -2.12 0.60
N TRP A 104 3.71 -2.97 0.74
CA TRP A 104 4.59 -2.97 1.90
C TRP A 104 6.05 -2.70 1.49
N PRO A 105 6.49 -1.43 1.50
CA PRO A 105 7.91 -1.12 1.46
C PRO A 105 8.55 -1.51 2.80
N HIS A 106 9.65 -2.26 2.76
CA HIS A 106 10.32 -2.73 3.99
C HIS A 106 11.08 -1.57 4.66
N PRO A 107 10.71 -1.15 5.89
CA PRO A 107 11.33 -0.02 6.57
C PRO A 107 12.86 -0.16 6.75
N GLU A 108 13.35 -1.39 6.87
CA GLU A 108 14.79 -1.68 7.06
C GLU A 108 15.63 -1.27 5.84
N THR A 109 15.02 -1.23 4.66
CA THR A 109 15.66 -0.84 3.40
C THR A 109 15.36 0.59 2.97
N LYS A 110 14.50 1.29 3.75
CA LYS A 110 13.96 2.61 3.43
C LYS A 110 14.19 3.59 4.60
N PRO A 111 15.41 4.14 4.76
CA PRO A 111 15.73 5.04 5.85
C PRO A 111 15.05 6.42 5.72
N GLU A 112 14.68 6.81 4.50
CA GLU A 112 13.95 8.03 4.18
C GLU A 112 12.46 7.68 4.09
N HIS A 113 11.60 8.30 4.91
CA HIS A 113 10.14 8.07 4.98
C HIS A 113 9.68 6.97 5.97
N PHE A 114 9.63 7.35 7.25
CA PHE A 114 8.96 6.58 8.29
C PHE A 114 7.45 6.77 8.19
N GLN A 115 6.72 5.68 7.93
CA GLN A 115 5.27 5.63 8.01
C GLN A 115 4.85 5.31 9.44
N ASP A 116 3.70 5.83 9.88
CA ASP A 116 3.10 5.43 11.15
C ASP A 116 2.91 3.90 11.17
N PRO A 117 3.39 3.17 12.20
CA PRO A 117 3.31 1.70 12.27
C PRO A 117 1.88 1.16 12.34
N HIS A 118 0.87 2.02 12.52
CA HIS A 118 -0.54 1.66 12.50
C HIS A 118 -1.20 1.91 11.14
N VAL A 119 -0.49 2.43 10.14
CA VAL A 119 -1.05 2.72 8.82
C VAL A 119 -0.71 1.60 7.82
N VAL A 120 -1.74 1.09 7.16
CA VAL A 120 -1.63 0.17 6.04
C VAL A 120 -1.80 0.96 4.74
N GLU A 121 -0.90 0.76 3.80
CA GLU A 121 -0.98 1.32 2.45
C GLU A 121 -1.59 0.29 1.49
N ILE A 122 -2.71 0.62 0.86
CA ILE A 122 -3.41 -0.28 -0.07
C ILE A 122 -3.43 0.32 -1.47
N MET A 123 -2.93 -0.43 -2.45
CA MET A 123 -3.11 -0.18 -3.86
C MET A 123 -4.40 -0.89 -4.35
N ALA A 124 -5.19 -0.20 -5.15
CA ALA A 124 -6.42 -0.72 -5.73
C ALA A 124 -6.73 0.00 -7.06
N PRO A 125 -7.67 -0.49 -7.87
CA PRO A 125 -8.31 0.30 -8.91
C PRO A 125 -8.86 1.62 -8.36
N LYS A 126 -9.11 2.60 -9.24
CA LYS A 126 -9.64 3.90 -8.81
C LYS A 126 -11.04 3.75 -8.20
N ILE A 127 -11.15 3.97 -6.88
CA ILE A 127 -12.42 3.98 -6.14
C ILE A 127 -12.91 5.43 -6.03
N GLN A 128 -14.17 5.68 -6.39
CA GLN A 128 -14.80 7.00 -6.27
C GLN A 128 -15.48 7.16 -4.92
N GLY A 129 -15.60 8.40 -4.45
CA GLY A 129 -16.38 8.73 -3.25
C GLY A 129 -15.69 8.46 -1.92
N LEU A 130 -14.39 8.11 -1.91
CA LEU A 130 -13.61 8.01 -0.67
C LEU A 130 -13.16 9.40 -0.21
N SER A 131 -13.37 9.67 1.08
CA SER A 131 -12.96 10.89 1.77
C SER A 131 -12.02 10.56 2.94
N LEU A 132 -11.30 11.57 3.43
CA LEU A 132 -10.56 11.45 4.69
C LEU A 132 -11.54 11.18 5.84
N ASP A 133 -11.07 10.44 6.84
CA ASP A 133 -11.81 10.02 8.04
C ASP A 133 -12.95 9.01 7.80
N ASP A 134 -13.24 8.66 6.54
CA ASP A 134 -14.16 7.57 6.22
C ASP A 134 -13.70 6.26 6.87
N GLN A 135 -14.66 5.52 7.43
CA GLN A 135 -14.43 4.15 7.88
C GLN A 135 -14.40 3.22 6.68
N LEU A 136 -13.29 2.50 6.52
CA LEU A 136 -13.14 1.48 5.50
C LEU A 136 -12.80 0.15 6.16
N SER A 137 -13.45 -0.91 5.70
CA SER A 137 -13.15 -2.26 6.17
C SER A 137 -12.54 -3.08 5.04
N PHE A 138 -11.64 -3.98 5.40
CA PHE A 138 -10.96 -4.82 4.43
C PHE A 138 -10.70 -6.21 5.00
N LYS A 139 -10.66 -7.20 4.11
CA LYS A 139 -10.39 -8.59 4.45
C LYS A 139 -9.01 -9.00 3.94
N VAL A 140 -8.26 -9.67 4.80
CA VAL A 140 -6.93 -10.19 4.48
C VAL A 140 -6.74 -11.57 5.08
N ASP A 141 -6.02 -12.46 4.40
CA ASP A 141 -5.72 -13.78 4.97
C ASP A 141 -4.76 -13.65 6.16
N LYS A 142 -5.08 -14.32 7.28
CA LYS A 142 -4.20 -14.42 8.47
C LYS A 142 -2.89 -15.15 8.18
N GLN A 143 -2.87 -15.97 7.13
CA GLN A 143 -1.65 -16.60 6.62
C GLN A 143 -0.75 -15.60 5.89
N GLN A 144 -1.30 -14.50 5.38
CA GLN A 144 -0.56 -13.46 4.67
C GLN A 144 -0.11 -12.34 5.60
N MET A 145 -1.02 -11.80 6.41
CA MET A 145 -0.73 -10.70 7.35
C MET A 145 -1.59 -10.84 8.61
N GLN A 146 -1.06 -10.50 9.77
CA GLN A 146 -1.80 -10.50 11.04
C GLN A 146 -1.84 -9.10 11.63
N PHE A 147 -2.84 -8.83 12.45
CA PHE A 147 -3.01 -7.55 13.14
C PHE A 147 -3.07 -7.78 14.64
N HIS A 148 -2.27 -7.04 15.41
CA HIS A 148 -2.22 -7.15 16.88
C HIS A 148 -2.15 -5.79 17.53
N LYS A 149 -2.67 -5.70 18.75
CA LYS A 149 -2.54 -4.51 19.59
C LYS A 149 -1.10 -4.24 19.99
#